data_AF-A0A7X1NAX9-F1
#
_entry.id   AF-A0A7X1NAX9-F1
#
_cell.length_a   1.000
_cell.length_b   1.000
_cell.length_c   1.000
_cell.angle_alpha   90.00
_cell.angle_beta   90.00
_cell.angle_gamma   90.00
#
_symmetry.space_group_name_H-M   'P 1'
#
loop_
_entity.id
_entity.type
_entity.pdbx_description
1 polymer ?
#
loop_
_entity_poly.entity_id
_entity_poly.type
_entity_poly.pdbx_seq_one_letter_code
_entity_poly.pdbx_strand_id
1 'polypeptide(L)'
;MISPLIARIAASVRVDATSPLARISRIAVQSAAIAGVWFAADFVVRRFGLPVPGGVVGLVALLALLFCGGVAPRWVKAGADWLLSDMLLFFIPAAVAAVQYGGLFREDGWRLALVVVAGTLMVMVAVAFAVEQAARLERRLALRRVMVQRVQRGLDRRSFR
;
A
#
# COMPACT_ATOMS: atom_id res chain seq x y z
N MET A 1 37.14 25.68 -29.48
CA MET A 1 36.99 25.92 -28.02
C MET A 1 35.56 25.59 -27.54
N ILE A 2 34.99 24.46 -27.99
CA ILE A 2 33.60 24.04 -27.66
C ILE A 2 33.67 22.91 -26.62
N SER A 3 33.74 23.38 -25.39
CA SER A 3 33.30 22.83 -24.10
C SER A 3 33.36 21.31 -23.82
N PRO A 4 34.21 20.86 -22.86
CA PRO A 4 34.17 19.51 -22.26
C PRO A 4 32.86 19.20 -21.48
N LEU A 5 31.92 20.14 -21.45
CA LEU A 5 30.61 20.00 -20.83
C LEU A 5 29.71 18.99 -21.55
N ILE A 6 29.77 18.91 -22.89
CA ILE A 6 28.94 17.98 -23.69
C ILE A 6 29.40 16.54 -23.47
N ALA A 7 30.71 16.31 -23.35
CA ALA A 7 31.28 15.00 -23.02
C ALA A 7 30.85 14.50 -21.62
N ARG A 8 30.68 15.41 -20.65
CA ARG A 8 30.21 15.07 -19.29
C ARG A 8 28.72 14.73 -19.24
N ILE A 9 27.90 15.37 -20.07
CA ILE A 9 26.46 15.06 -20.19
C ILE A 9 26.26 13.71 -20.90
N ALA A 10 27.04 13.42 -21.94
CA ALA A 10 27.04 12.10 -22.58
C ALA A 10 27.51 10.98 -21.62
N ALA A 11 28.37 11.30 -20.65
CA ALA A 11 28.84 10.37 -19.63
C ALA A 11 27.80 10.15 -18.50
N SER A 12 26.98 11.14 -18.14
CA SER A 12 25.88 10.97 -17.17
C SER A 12 24.66 10.27 -17.74
N VAL A 13 24.54 10.22 -19.07
CA VAL A 13 23.53 9.43 -19.81
C VAL A 13 24.03 8.00 -20.05
N ARG A 14 25.25 7.64 -19.63
CA ARG A 14 25.71 6.24 -19.60
C ARG A 14 25.06 5.53 -18.41
N VAL A 15 23.76 5.31 -18.58
CA VAL A 15 22.88 4.34 -17.96
C VAL A 15 23.67 3.30 -17.18
N ASP A 16 23.41 3.25 -15.87
CA ASP A 16 23.78 2.16 -14.99
C ASP A 16 23.52 0.82 -15.69
N ALA A 17 24.58 0.23 -16.21
CA ALA A 17 24.57 -1.09 -16.82
C ALA A 17 24.48 -2.16 -15.72
N THR A 18 23.42 -2.12 -14.92
CA THR A 18 22.92 -3.36 -14.30
C THR A 18 22.39 -4.18 -15.46
N SER A 19 23.02 -5.31 -15.78
CA SER A 19 22.63 -6.15 -16.90
C SER A 19 21.11 -6.40 -16.89
N PRO A 20 20.41 -6.33 -18.04
CA PRO A 20 18.96 -6.58 -18.09
C PRO A 20 18.60 -7.93 -17.45
N LEU A 21 19.51 -8.90 -17.54
CA LEU A 21 19.45 -10.18 -16.83
C LEU A 21 19.42 -10.04 -15.30
N ALA A 22 20.30 -9.23 -14.71
CA ALA A 22 20.30 -8.99 -13.27
C ALA A 22 19.00 -8.31 -12.81
N ARG A 23 18.44 -7.40 -13.62
CA ARG A 23 17.16 -6.75 -13.33
C ARG A 23 16.00 -7.75 -13.34
N ILE A 24 15.92 -8.61 -14.35
CA ILE A 24 14.89 -9.65 -14.46
C ILE A 24 15.02 -10.65 -13.31
N SER A 25 16.24 -11.10 -12.99
CA SER A 25 16.47 -12.02 -11.87
C SER A 25 16.01 -11.44 -10.53
N ARG A 26 16.23 -10.14 -10.31
CA ARG A 26 15.76 -9.44 -9.12
C ARG A 26 14.24 -9.39 -9.07
N ILE A 27 13.56 -9.02 -10.17
CA ILE A 27 12.09 -8.99 -10.24
C ILE A 27 11.53 -10.39 -9.96
N ALA A 28 12.07 -11.44 -10.59
CA ALA A 28 11.64 -12.82 -10.38
C ALA A 28 11.78 -13.26 -8.91
N VAL A 29 12.91 -12.93 -8.26
CA VAL A 29 13.13 -13.21 -6.83
C VAL A 29 12.13 -12.43 -5.95
N GLN A 30 11.84 -11.17 -6.29
CA GLN A 30 10.86 -10.37 -5.55
C GLN A 30 9.45 -10.92 -5.68
N SER A 31 9.03 -11.30 -6.90
CA SER A 31 7.73 -11.94 -7.14
C SER A 31 7.63 -13.30 -6.44
N ALA A 32 8.69 -14.10 -6.45
CA ALA A 32 8.76 -15.36 -5.70
C ALA A 32 8.68 -15.14 -4.18
N ALA A 33 9.31 -14.08 -3.65
CA ALA A 33 9.20 -13.72 -2.24
C ALA A 33 7.75 -13.35 -1.86
N ILE A 34 7.06 -12.55 -2.69
CA ILE A 34 5.63 -12.22 -2.49
C ILE A 34 4.78 -13.51 -2.50
N ALA A 35 5.02 -14.41 -3.47
CA ALA A 35 4.33 -15.69 -3.56
C ALA A 35 4.60 -16.59 -2.34
N GLY A 36 5.83 -16.58 -1.81
CA GLY A 36 6.20 -17.30 -0.60
C GLY A 36 5.45 -16.80 0.64
N VAL A 37 5.32 -15.48 0.80
CA VAL A 37 4.51 -14.89 1.89
C VAL A 37 3.04 -15.27 1.75
N TRP A 38 2.51 -15.23 0.53
CA TRP A 38 1.13 -15.66 0.26
C TRP A 38 0.93 -17.15 0.59
N PHE A 39 1.86 -18.03 0.21
CA PHE A 39 1.77 -19.46 0.49
C PHE A 39 1.84 -19.77 1.98
N ALA A 40 2.73 -19.08 2.71
CA ALA A 40 2.80 -19.18 4.17
C ALA A 40 1.49 -18.71 4.83
N ALA A 41 0.93 -17.60 4.36
CA ALA A 41 -0.35 -17.10 4.85
C ALA A 41 -1.52 -18.05 4.53
N ASP A 42 -1.57 -18.63 3.34
CA ASP A 42 -2.58 -19.61 2.94
C ASP A 42 -2.47 -20.89 3.78
N PHE A 43 -1.26 -21.37 4.05
CA PHE A 43 -1.02 -22.50 4.94
C PHE A 43 -1.53 -22.23 6.36
N VAL A 44 -1.27 -21.03 6.90
CA VAL A 44 -1.78 -20.61 8.21
C VAL A 44 -3.31 -20.54 8.20
N VAL A 45 -3.92 -19.91 7.19
CA VAL A 45 -5.39 -19.83 7.06
C VAL A 45 -6.03 -21.21 7.03
N ARG A 46 -5.47 -22.13 6.25
CA ARG A 46 -5.97 -23.52 6.17
C ARG A 46 -5.80 -24.27 7.49
N ARG A 47 -4.67 -24.07 8.18
CA ARG A 47 -4.39 -24.77 9.44
C ARG A 47 -5.27 -24.29 10.59
N PHE A 48 -5.65 -23.01 10.59
CA PHE A 48 -6.50 -22.38 11.60
C PHE A 48 -7.97 -22.27 11.17
N GLY A 49 -8.32 -22.67 9.94
CA GLY A 49 -9.69 -22.68 9.43
C GLY A 49 -10.33 -21.30 9.32
N LEU A 50 -9.55 -20.23 9.09
CA LEU A 50 -10.12 -18.89 9.05
C LEU A 50 -10.98 -18.69 7.78
N PRO A 51 -12.17 -18.05 7.88
CA PRO A 51 -13.02 -17.72 6.73
C PRO A 51 -12.52 -16.47 5.98
N VAL A 52 -11.21 -16.30 5.84
CA VAL A 52 -10.59 -15.19 5.10
C VAL A 52 -9.64 -15.71 4.03
N PRO A 53 -9.60 -15.09 2.84
CA PRO A 53 -8.63 -15.46 1.82
C PRO A 53 -7.19 -15.31 2.33
N GLY A 54 -6.31 -16.24 1.95
CA GLY A 54 -4.88 -16.20 2.28
C GLY A 54 -4.20 -14.87 1.88
N GLY A 55 -4.70 -14.19 0.83
CA GLY A 55 -4.21 -12.88 0.42
C GLY A 55 -4.38 -11.77 1.46
N VAL A 56 -5.49 -11.76 2.21
CA VAL A 56 -5.72 -10.75 3.27
C VAL A 56 -4.74 -10.97 4.42
N VAL A 57 -4.54 -12.23 4.81
CA VAL A 57 -3.58 -12.59 5.85
C VAL A 57 -2.15 -12.31 5.41
N GLY A 58 -1.81 -12.60 4.15
CA GLY A 58 -0.50 -12.27 3.57
C GLY A 58 -0.22 -10.77 3.56
N LEU A 59 -1.23 -9.94 3.27
CA LEU A 59 -1.12 -8.48 3.35
C LEU A 59 -0.83 -8.02 4.77
N VAL A 60 -1.58 -8.53 5.76
CA VAL A 60 -1.38 -8.18 7.18
C VAL A 60 -0.01 -8.64 7.67
N ALA A 61 0.45 -9.84 7.27
CA ALA A 61 1.77 -10.35 7.62
C ALA A 61 2.89 -9.51 7.00
N LEU A 62 2.76 -9.14 5.72
CA LEU A 62 3.73 -8.27 5.05
C LEU A 62 3.76 -6.88 5.68
N LEU A 63 2.60 -6.34 6.05
CA LEU A 63 2.47 -5.07 6.77
C LEU A 63 3.15 -5.14 8.15
N ALA A 64 2.93 -6.20 8.92
CA ALA A 64 3.57 -6.41 10.21
C ALA A 64 5.10 -6.51 10.05
N LEU A 65 5.57 -7.24 9.04
CA LEU A 65 7.00 -7.37 8.74
C LEU A 65 7.63 -6.03 8.32
N LEU A 66 6.87 -5.19 7.62
CA LEU A 66 7.26 -3.84 7.24
C LEU A 66 7.34 -2.91 8.48
N PHE A 67 6.37 -2.98 9.38
CA PHE A 67 6.38 -2.24 10.65
C PHE A 67 7.53 -2.67 11.57
N CYS A 68 7.85 -3.96 11.62
CA CYS A 68 8.99 -4.49 12.36
C CYS A 68 10.35 -4.11 11.74
N GLY A 69 10.37 -3.43 10.59
CA GLY A 69 11.59 -3.02 9.89
C GLY A 69 12.35 -4.17 9.21
N GLY A 70 11.77 -5.37 9.15
CA GLY A 70 12.42 -6.57 8.62
C GLY A 70 12.56 -6.57 7.10
N VAL A 71 11.74 -5.79 6.37
CA VAL A 71 11.77 -5.72 4.91
C VAL A 71 11.64 -4.26 4.47
N ALA A 72 12.63 -3.74 3.76
CA ALA A 72 12.50 -2.39 3.19
C ALA A 72 11.57 -2.43 1.95
N PRO A 73 10.64 -1.47 1.78
CA PRO A 73 9.66 -1.49 0.68
C PRO A 73 10.27 -1.64 -0.72
N ARG A 74 11.49 -1.11 -0.88
CA ARG A 74 12.32 -1.22 -2.11
C ARG A 74 12.62 -2.67 -2.54
N TRP A 75 12.54 -3.64 -1.64
CA TRP A 75 12.76 -5.06 -1.93
C TRP A 75 11.56 -5.75 -2.53
N VAL A 76 10.35 -5.21 -2.42
CA VAL A 76 9.13 -5.86 -2.92
C VAL A 76 8.54 -5.09 -4.08
N LYS A 77 8.87 -3.79 -4.19
CA LYS A 77 8.28 -2.86 -5.15
C LYS A 77 8.40 -3.29 -6.61
N ALA A 78 9.57 -3.72 -7.09
CA ALA A 78 9.72 -4.05 -8.52
C ALA A 78 8.99 -5.36 -8.90
N GLY A 79 8.98 -6.36 -8.01
CA GLY A 79 8.18 -7.57 -8.17
C GLY A 79 6.66 -7.31 -8.13
N ALA A 80 6.23 -6.42 -7.23
CA ALA A 80 4.83 -6.01 -7.12
C ALA A 80 4.36 -5.19 -8.33
N ASP A 81 5.14 -4.20 -8.78
CA ASP A 81 4.82 -3.38 -9.95
C ASP A 81 4.71 -4.22 -11.23
N TRP A 82 5.55 -5.25 -11.36
CA TRP A 82 5.46 -6.22 -12.46
C TRP A 82 4.16 -7.04 -12.39
N LEU A 83 3.84 -7.63 -11.23
CA LEU A 83 2.61 -8.40 -11.05
C LEU A 83 1.34 -7.55 -11.22
N LEU A 84 1.40 -6.28 -10.81
CA LEU A 84 0.33 -5.30 -11.00
C LEU A 84 0.11 -4.95 -12.47
N SER A 85 1.16 -4.97 -13.27
CA SER A 85 1.06 -4.70 -14.72
C SER A 85 0.27 -5.80 -15.44
N ASP A 86 0.38 -7.04 -14.96
CA ASP A 86 -0.36 -8.19 -15.47
C ASP A 86 -1.75 -8.39 -14.81
N MET A 87 -2.10 -7.62 -13.76
CA MET A 87 -3.43 -7.72 -13.13
C MET A 87 -4.56 -7.52 -14.14
N LEU A 88 -4.38 -6.64 -15.14
CA LEU A 88 -5.38 -6.41 -16.18
C LEU A 88 -5.65 -7.67 -17.02
N LEU A 89 -4.61 -8.47 -17.29
CA LEU A 89 -4.73 -9.74 -17.99
C LEU A 89 -5.59 -10.74 -17.20
N PHE A 90 -5.51 -10.74 -15.87
CA PHE A 90 -6.35 -11.59 -15.00
C PHE A 90 -7.77 -11.04 -14.80
N PHE A 91 -7.97 -9.73 -14.91
CA PHE A 91 -9.30 -9.12 -14.82
C PHE A 91 -10.19 -9.42 -16.03
N ILE A 92 -9.61 -9.54 -17.24
CA ILE A 92 -10.40 -9.80 -18.45
C ILE A 92 -11.17 -11.14 -18.35
N PRO A 93 -10.53 -12.30 -18.05
CA PRO A 93 -11.25 -13.56 -17.84
C PRO A 93 -12.27 -13.51 -16.69
N ALA A 94 -11.92 -12.85 -15.58
CA ALA A 94 -12.82 -12.72 -14.43
C ALA A 94 -14.09 -11.90 -14.77
N ALA A 95 -13.94 -10.80 -15.52
CA ALA A 95 -15.06 -9.99 -15.96
C ALA A 95 -15.96 -10.74 -16.95
N VAL A 96 -15.37 -11.47 -17.90
CA VAL A 96 -16.12 -12.29 -18.86
C VAL A 96 -16.87 -13.42 -18.17
N ALA A 97 -16.27 -14.06 -17.16
CA ALA A 97 -16.94 -15.06 -16.34
C ALA A 97 -18.12 -14.44 -15.58
N ALA A 98 -17.96 -13.26 -14.99
CA ALA A 98 -19.03 -12.57 -14.27
C ALA A 98 -20.22 -12.22 -15.18
N VAL A 99 -19.98 -11.76 -16.41
CA VAL A 99 -21.04 -11.41 -17.38
C VAL A 99 -21.79 -12.65 -17.89
N GLN A 100 -21.17 -13.83 -17.94
CA GLN A 100 -21.86 -15.08 -18.32
C GLN A 100 -22.93 -15.50 -17.29
N TYR A 101 -22.82 -15.06 -16.04
CA TYR A 101 -23.89 -15.18 -15.04
C TYR A 101 -24.95 -14.06 -15.15
N GLY A 102 -24.96 -13.32 -16.26
CA GLY A 102 -25.77 -12.12 -16.49
C GLY A 102 -27.29 -12.32 -16.44
N GLY A 103 -27.78 -13.56 -16.51
CA GLY A 103 -29.19 -13.88 -16.26
C GLY A 103 -29.66 -13.43 -14.87
N LEU A 104 -28.79 -13.58 -13.86
CA LEU A 104 -29.05 -13.14 -12.48
C LEU A 104 -28.97 -11.60 -12.34
N PHE A 105 -28.16 -10.94 -13.16
CA PHE A 105 -28.04 -9.47 -13.16
C PHE A 105 -29.26 -8.76 -13.74
N ARG A 106 -30.05 -9.36 -14.64
CA ARG A 106 -31.28 -8.74 -15.14
C ARG A 106 -32.39 -8.69 -14.09
N GLU A 107 -32.48 -9.71 -13.24
CA GLU A 107 -33.52 -9.80 -12.21
C GLU A 107 -33.08 -9.15 -10.88
N ASP A 108 -31.84 -9.37 -10.44
CA ASP A 108 -31.32 -8.90 -9.14
C ASP A 108 -30.24 -7.81 -9.22
N GLY A 109 -29.85 -7.36 -10.43
CA GLY A 109 -28.77 -6.38 -10.59
C GLY A 109 -29.03 -5.04 -9.89
N TRP A 110 -30.29 -4.64 -9.75
CA TRP A 110 -30.67 -3.43 -9.03
C TRP A 110 -30.41 -3.54 -7.51
N ARG A 111 -30.60 -4.73 -6.92
CA ARG A 111 -30.28 -5.01 -5.51
C ARG A 111 -28.78 -4.97 -5.28
N LEU A 112 -28.01 -5.58 -6.18
CA LEU A 112 -26.55 -5.56 -6.11
C LEU A 112 -26.01 -4.12 -6.23
N ALA A 113 -26.52 -3.33 -7.17
CA ALA A 113 -26.13 -1.93 -7.33
C ALA A 113 -26.43 -1.12 -6.06
N LEU A 114 -27.62 -1.30 -5.47
CA LEU A 114 -27.99 -0.63 -4.23
C LEU A 114 -27.06 -1.03 -3.08
N VAL A 115 -26.76 -2.33 -2.90
CA VAL A 115 -25.86 -2.82 -1.85
C VAL A 115 -24.44 -2.27 -2.03
N VAL A 116 -23.93 -2.21 -3.27
CA VAL A 116 -22.59 -1.67 -3.55
C VAL A 116 -22.54 -0.17 -3.24
N VAL A 117 -23.54 0.60 -3.69
CA VAL A 117 -23.62 2.04 -3.42
C VAL A 117 -23.77 2.30 -1.93
N ALA A 118 -24.69 1.63 -1.26
CA ALA A 118 -24.93 1.77 0.18
C ALA A 118 -23.69 1.35 0.99
N GLY A 119 -23.06 0.23 0.64
CA GLY A 119 -21.83 -0.26 1.26
C GLY A 119 -20.67 0.72 1.08
N THR A 120 -20.51 1.29 -0.11
CA THR A 120 -19.48 2.29 -0.39
C THR A 120 -19.73 3.58 0.40
N LEU A 121 -20.97 4.08 0.42
CA LEU A 121 -21.36 5.24 1.22
C LEU A 121 -21.11 5.00 2.72
N MET A 122 -21.49 3.83 3.23
CA MET A 122 -21.28 3.45 4.62
C MET A 122 -19.79 3.40 4.97
N VAL A 123 -18.95 2.80 4.11
CA VAL A 123 -17.50 2.77 4.31
C VAL A 123 -16.90 4.18 4.26
N MET A 124 -17.31 5.03 3.31
CA MET A 124 -16.84 6.42 3.24
C MET A 124 -17.20 7.21 4.51
N VAL A 125 -18.42 7.08 5.01
CA VAL A 125 -18.86 7.73 6.26
C VAL A 125 -18.07 7.20 7.45
N ALA A 126 -17.86 5.88 7.54
CA ALA A 126 -17.09 5.26 8.62
C ALA A 126 -15.64 5.75 8.63
N VAL A 127 -14.99 5.82 7.46
CA VAL A 127 -13.63 6.34 7.32
C VAL A 127 -13.57 7.83 7.65
N ALA A 128 -14.52 8.63 7.17
CA ALA A 128 -14.60 10.06 7.49
C ALA A 128 -14.74 10.28 9.01
N PHE A 129 -15.59 9.49 9.68
CA PHE A 129 -15.75 9.56 11.13
C PHE A 129 -14.47 9.12 11.87
N ALA A 130 -13.85 8.02 11.45
CA ALA A 130 -12.60 7.54 12.06
C ALA A 130 -11.47 8.59 11.94
N VAL A 131 -11.34 9.22 10.77
CA VAL A 131 -10.34 10.26 10.53
C VAL A 131 -10.66 11.53 11.32
N GLU A 132 -11.92 11.96 11.40
CA GLU A 132 -12.33 13.12 12.20
C GLU A 132 -12.02 12.90 13.69
N GLN A 133 -12.25 11.69 14.20
CA GLN A 133 -11.92 11.33 15.58
C GLN A 133 -10.40 11.32 15.83
N ALA A 134 -9.62 10.75 14.89
CA ALA A 134 -8.17 10.77 14.95
C ALA A 134 -7.62 12.21 14.92
N ALA A 135 -8.11 13.05 14.00
CA ALA A 135 -7.72 14.45 13.89
C ALA A 135 -8.11 15.26 15.13
N ARG A 136 -9.27 14.98 15.73
CA ARG A 136 -9.72 15.62 16.98
C ARG A 136 -8.81 15.24 18.15
N LEU A 137 -8.37 13.99 18.22
CA LEU A 137 -7.41 13.53 19.24
C LEU A 137 -6.06 14.22 19.06
N GLU A 138 -5.54 14.31 17.84
CA GLU A 138 -4.29 15.01 17.53
C GLU A 138 -4.37 16.50 17.90
N ARG A 139 -5.46 17.19 17.58
CA ARG A 139 -5.67 18.60 17.98
C ARG A 139 -5.65 18.78 19.50
N ARG A 140 -6.25 17.85 20.26
CA ARG A 140 -6.20 17.86 21.74
C ARG A 140 -4.78 17.67 22.27
N LEU A 141 -4.01 16.78 21.65
CA LEU A 141 -2.61 16.52 22.02
C LEU A 141 -1.69 17.70 21.64
N ALA A 142 -1.92 18.34 20.49
CA ALA A 142 -1.16 19.49 20.02
C ALA A 142 -1.32 20.71 20.94
N LEU A 143 -2.55 21.00 21.40
CA LEU A 143 -2.82 22.10 22.32
C LEU A 143 -2.13 21.91 23.68
N ARG A 144 -2.08 20.67 24.20
CA ARG A 144 -1.32 20.36 25.43
C ARG A 144 0.18 20.63 25.25
N ARG A 145 0.76 20.29 24.09
CA ARG A 145 2.18 20.57 23.80
C ARG A 145 2.47 22.07 23.74
N VAL A 146 1.59 22.86 23.12
CA VAL A 146 1.76 24.33 23.03
C VAL A 146 1.62 25.01 24.39
N MET A 147 0.69 24.55 25.24
CA MET A 147 0.49 25.12 26.57
C MET A 147 1.71 24.87 27.48
N VAL A 148 2.28 23.67 27.46
CA VAL A 148 3.51 23.33 28.21
C VAL A 148 4.68 24.22 27.75
N GLN A 149 4.84 24.42 26.43
CA GLN A 149 5.89 25.30 25.90
C GLN A 149 5.73 26.77 26.30
N ARG A 150 4.49 27.28 26.37
CA ARG A 150 4.23 28.67 26.78
C ARG A 150 4.57 28.91 28.24
N VAL A 151 4.28 27.96 29.13
CA VAL A 151 4.64 28.05 30.55
C VAL A 151 6.15 28.06 30.72
N GLN A 152 6.87 27.19 30.00
CA GLN A 152 8.33 27.13 30.06
C GLN A 152 9.01 28.40 29.53
N ARG A 153 8.54 28.95 28.41
CA ARG A 153 9.03 30.24 27.89
C ARG A 153 8.78 31.41 28.84
N GLY A 154 7.71 31.36 29.64
CA GLY A 154 7.40 32.38 30.64
C GLY A 154 8.33 32.34 31.85
N LEU A 155 8.81 31.15 32.24
CA LEU A 155 9.73 30.95 33.36
C LEU A 155 11.16 31.35 32.99
N ASP A 156 11.60 31.01 31.78
CA ASP A 156 12.93 31.36 31.27
C ASP A 156 13.14 32.89 31.21
N ARG A 157 12.12 33.64 30.80
CA ARG A 157 12.13 35.12 30.79
C ARG A 157 12.20 35.78 32.17
N ARG A 158 11.81 35.09 33.25
CA ARG A 158 11.88 35.63 34.62
C ARG A 158 13.19 35.28 35.32
N SER A 159 13.92 34.26 34.87
CA SER A 159 15.21 33.87 35.45
C SER A 159 16.38 34.77 35.03
N PHE A 160 16.19 35.61 34.00
CA PHE A 160 17.22 36.49 33.42
C PHE A 160 17.09 37.96 33.87
N ARG A 161 16.29 38.23 34.91
CA ARG A 161 16.11 39.55 35.50
C ARG A 161 16.28 39.44 37.02
#